data_AF-A0AAD6DN29-F1
#
_entry.id   AF-A0AAD6DN29-F1
#
_cell.length_a   1.000
_cell.length_b   1.000
_cell.length_c   1.000
_cell.angle_alpha   90.00
_cell.angle_beta   90.00
_cell.angle_gamma   90.00
#
_symmetry.space_group_name_H-M   'P 1'
#
loop_
_entity.id
_entity.type
_entity.pdbx_description
1 polymer ?
#
loop_
_entity_poly.entity_id
_entity_poly.type
_entity_poly.pdbx_seq_one_letter_code
_entity_poly.pdbx_strand_id
1 'polypeptide(L)'
;MSTRRPSAYNRRARDEKLRLTENGTFQISVFSDLHFAEDDEADSKTIGVMNSVLSSEEVQLVVLNGDLISGEATTQRSNSSLYVDRVVAPLVDRSLPWASTYGNHDSEINLDPEEIFYEETKYENSLTQRRVLGSTAGITNYYLPIFPHEASNDSAPVFLLWFFDSQGGHYALAEDEDRKSVARQSWVDDKVIDWFVEANANLTSTYGQTIPSLAFVHIPAHPMRAFQQSGVSPSREPGINGERVQEQGYDSDTGYISQDFPFISALLNTTGLAATFSGHDHDNDWCFKWDSKLPGLNVTGNGMNMCYGRHTGYGGYGEWARGGRQILLDQQSLGDDVQTWIRMEDGSISGAVHLNATYGQDRYGLEQRSTSAQNGGISLSPPYLSVIYLWICVFSGLISGFHLGK
;
A
#
# COMPACT_ATOMS: atom_id res chain seq x y z
N MET A 1 11.31 -22.62 44.33
CA MET A 1 12.06 -23.05 43.12
C MET A 1 11.48 -22.28 41.95
N SER A 2 12.25 -21.33 41.42
CA SER A 2 11.84 -20.44 40.33
C SER A 2 12.13 -21.11 39.00
N THR A 3 11.09 -21.48 38.26
CA THR A 3 11.20 -22.00 36.89
C THR A 3 11.32 -20.81 35.93
N ARG A 4 12.55 -20.48 35.54
CA ARG A 4 12.83 -19.57 34.42
C ARG A 4 12.23 -20.15 33.14
N ARG A 5 11.29 -19.43 32.52
CA ARG A 5 10.87 -19.65 31.13
C ARG A 5 12.08 -19.37 30.20
N PRO A 6 12.38 -20.20 29.20
CA PRO A 6 13.41 -19.89 28.22
C PRO A 6 13.00 -18.67 27.40
N SER A 7 13.94 -17.79 27.06
CA SER A 7 13.70 -16.66 26.15
C SER A 7 13.44 -17.19 24.73
N ALA A 8 12.34 -16.74 24.12
CA ALA A 8 11.93 -17.13 22.77
C ALA A 8 12.76 -16.50 21.63
N TYR A 9 13.91 -15.89 21.93
CA TYR A 9 14.61 -14.98 21.02
C TYR A 9 15.74 -15.58 20.18
N ASN A 10 15.83 -16.91 20.04
CA ASN A 10 16.92 -17.53 19.24
C ASN A 10 16.43 -18.72 18.42
N ARG A 11 15.50 -18.48 17.49
CA ARG A 11 15.40 -19.34 16.30
C ARG A 11 16.10 -18.59 15.16
N ARG A 12 17.24 -19.11 14.70
CA ARG A 12 17.90 -18.63 13.48
C ARG A 12 16.95 -18.93 12.33
N ALA A 13 16.35 -17.90 11.73
CA ALA A 13 15.79 -17.99 10.39
C ALA A 13 16.83 -18.66 9.48
N ARG A 14 16.41 -19.54 8.57
CA ARG A 14 17.30 -19.89 7.46
C ARG A 14 17.69 -18.58 6.79
N ASP A 15 18.96 -18.46 6.44
CA ASP A 15 19.56 -17.28 5.81
C ASP A 15 19.08 -17.19 4.36
N GLU A 16 17.76 -17.12 4.17
CA GLU A 16 17.09 -17.08 2.87
C GLU A 16 17.23 -15.67 2.33
N LYS A 17 18.42 -15.43 1.76
CA LYS A 17 18.73 -14.20 1.05
C LYS A 17 17.78 -14.07 -0.13
N LEU A 18 17.05 -12.95 -0.21
CA LEU A 18 16.30 -12.60 -1.40
C LEU A 18 17.28 -12.44 -2.58
N ARG A 19 17.00 -13.09 -3.70
CA ARG A 19 17.89 -13.13 -4.86
C ARG A 19 17.13 -12.92 -6.15
N LEU A 20 17.80 -12.29 -7.10
CA LEU A 20 17.38 -12.31 -8.50
C LEU A 20 17.24 -13.76 -9.01
N THR A 21 16.31 -13.97 -9.94
CA THR A 21 16.24 -15.21 -10.72
C THR A 21 17.51 -15.37 -11.58
N GLU A 22 17.69 -16.56 -12.17
CA GLU A 22 18.76 -16.79 -13.15
C GLU A 22 18.67 -15.83 -14.35
N ASN A 23 17.44 -15.41 -14.71
CA ASN A 23 17.18 -14.43 -15.76
C ASN A 23 17.45 -12.98 -15.32
N GLY A 24 17.81 -12.75 -14.06
CA GLY A 24 18.11 -11.43 -13.54
C GLY A 24 16.88 -10.62 -13.13
N THR A 25 15.76 -11.27 -12.82
CA THR A 25 14.51 -10.60 -12.42
C THR A 25 14.18 -10.78 -10.94
N PHE A 26 13.40 -9.84 -10.38
CA PHE A 26 12.80 -10.00 -9.05
C PHE A 26 11.36 -9.49 -9.05
N GLN A 27 10.39 -10.35 -8.79
CA GLN A 27 8.98 -9.99 -8.72
C GLN A 27 8.45 -9.93 -7.28
N ILE A 28 7.75 -8.84 -6.98
CA ILE A 28 7.09 -8.57 -5.70
C ILE A 28 5.58 -8.44 -5.94
N SER A 29 4.77 -9.16 -5.16
CA SER A 29 3.33 -8.92 -5.08
C SER A 29 3.02 -8.13 -3.82
N VAL A 30 2.36 -7.00 -3.96
CA VAL A 30 1.95 -6.09 -2.89
C VAL A 30 0.45 -6.23 -2.66
N PHE A 31 0.08 -6.60 -1.45
CA PHE A 31 -1.29 -6.57 -0.97
C PHE A 31 -1.41 -5.50 0.12
N SER A 32 -2.44 -4.67 0.02
CA SER A 32 -2.74 -3.60 0.97
C SER A 32 -4.20 -3.70 1.37
N ASP A 33 -4.53 -3.21 2.58
CA ASP A 33 -5.91 -2.97 3.00
C ASP A 33 -6.73 -4.27 2.92
N LEU A 34 -6.28 -5.30 3.65
CA LEU A 34 -6.94 -6.60 3.70
C LEU A 34 -8.16 -6.59 4.61
N HIS A 35 -8.09 -5.82 5.71
CA HIS A 35 -9.16 -5.62 6.69
C HIS A 35 -9.79 -6.92 7.20
N PHE A 36 -8.95 -7.88 7.61
CA PHE A 36 -9.47 -9.08 8.26
C PHE A 36 -10.16 -8.72 9.58
N ALA A 37 -11.04 -9.61 10.05
CA ALA A 37 -11.79 -9.53 11.30
C ALA A 37 -13.13 -8.78 11.28
N GLU A 38 -13.44 -8.06 10.20
CA GLU A 38 -14.74 -7.39 10.09
C GLU A 38 -15.89 -8.39 9.81
N ASP A 39 -15.64 -9.36 8.94
CA ASP A 39 -16.62 -10.36 8.52
C ASP A 39 -15.93 -11.63 7.97
N ASP A 40 -16.34 -12.81 8.42
CA ASP A 40 -15.73 -14.09 8.02
C ASP A 40 -15.92 -14.41 6.51
N GLU A 41 -17.03 -13.95 5.90
CA GLU A 41 -17.26 -14.13 4.47
C GLU A 41 -16.34 -13.20 3.65
N ALA A 42 -16.17 -11.96 4.10
CA ALA A 42 -15.21 -11.01 3.53
C ALA A 42 -13.78 -11.54 3.63
N ASP A 43 -13.33 -11.99 4.81
CA ASP A 43 -12.02 -12.63 5.02
C ASP A 43 -11.79 -13.77 4.00
N SER A 44 -12.80 -14.63 3.82
CA SER A 44 -12.74 -15.76 2.91
C SER A 44 -12.61 -15.33 1.44
N LYS A 45 -13.29 -14.26 1.04
CA LYS A 45 -13.15 -13.68 -0.31
C LYS A 45 -11.79 -13.02 -0.49
N THR A 46 -11.27 -12.29 0.51
CA THR A 46 -9.92 -11.73 0.49
C THR A 46 -8.87 -12.81 0.27
N ILE A 47 -8.97 -13.95 0.96
CA ILE A 47 -8.13 -15.13 0.72
C ILE A 47 -8.24 -15.61 -0.74
N GLY A 48 -9.46 -15.59 -1.31
CA GLY A 48 -9.70 -15.87 -2.72
C GLY A 48 -8.92 -14.93 -3.66
N VAL A 49 -8.97 -13.62 -3.42
CA VAL A 49 -8.22 -12.61 -4.19
C VAL A 49 -6.72 -12.90 -4.14
N MET A 50 -6.17 -13.07 -2.94
CA MET A 50 -4.73 -13.36 -2.75
C MET A 50 -4.33 -14.63 -3.49
N ASN A 51 -5.14 -15.69 -3.39
CA ASN A 51 -4.89 -16.94 -4.11
C ASN A 51 -4.90 -16.76 -5.63
N SER A 52 -5.87 -16.03 -6.18
CA SER A 52 -5.97 -15.79 -7.63
C SER A 52 -4.80 -14.97 -8.17
N VAL A 53 -4.42 -13.90 -7.45
CA VAL A 53 -3.27 -13.06 -7.81
C VAL A 53 -1.98 -13.87 -7.78
N LEU A 54 -1.70 -14.57 -6.67
CA LEU A 54 -0.47 -15.36 -6.51
C LEU A 54 -0.39 -16.56 -7.47
N SER A 55 -1.52 -17.07 -7.96
CA SER A 55 -1.53 -18.16 -8.94
C SER A 55 -1.31 -17.66 -10.38
N SER A 56 -1.36 -16.34 -10.61
CA SER A 56 -1.20 -15.71 -11.92
C SER A 56 0.19 -15.10 -12.14
N GLU A 57 1.08 -15.20 -11.16
CA GLU A 57 2.33 -14.43 -11.08
C GLU A 57 3.49 -15.30 -10.56
N GLU A 58 4.72 -15.05 -11.01
CA GLU A 58 5.93 -15.75 -10.54
C GLU A 58 6.61 -14.98 -9.40
N VAL A 59 5.92 -14.90 -8.27
CA VAL A 59 6.29 -14.04 -7.13
C VAL A 59 7.48 -14.60 -6.34
N GLN A 60 8.47 -13.74 -6.04
CA GLN A 60 9.62 -14.07 -5.19
C GLN A 60 9.50 -13.49 -3.77
N LEU A 61 8.67 -12.46 -3.58
CA LEU A 61 8.37 -11.86 -2.28
C LEU A 61 6.94 -11.32 -2.27
N VAL A 62 6.22 -11.55 -1.18
CA VAL A 62 4.96 -10.83 -0.91
C VAL A 62 5.20 -9.69 0.07
N VAL A 63 4.70 -8.51 -0.26
CA VAL A 63 4.65 -7.38 0.66
C VAL A 63 3.22 -7.18 1.15
N LEU A 64 3.04 -7.20 2.47
CA LEU A 64 1.79 -6.87 3.14
C LEU A 64 1.88 -5.42 3.63
N ASN A 65 1.28 -4.48 2.90
CA ASN A 65 1.53 -3.04 3.04
C ASN A 65 0.44 -2.34 3.89
N GLY A 66 0.27 -2.80 5.13
CA GLY A 66 -0.61 -2.23 6.14
C GLY A 66 -2.10 -2.54 5.97
N ASP A 67 -2.82 -2.30 7.07
CA ASP A 67 -4.24 -2.60 7.30
C ASP A 67 -4.56 -4.07 7.00
N LEU A 68 -3.79 -4.94 7.66
CA LEU A 68 -3.95 -6.40 7.55
C LEU A 68 -5.21 -6.83 8.30
N ILE A 69 -5.42 -6.26 9.48
CA ILE A 69 -6.51 -6.57 10.40
C ILE A 69 -7.19 -5.26 10.79
N SER A 70 -8.52 -5.20 10.72
CA SER A 70 -9.31 -4.13 11.33
C SER A 70 -9.32 -4.31 12.84
N GLY A 71 -8.32 -3.75 13.51
CA GLY A 71 -8.11 -3.96 14.93
C GLY A 71 -9.29 -3.54 15.80
N GLU A 72 -10.02 -2.51 15.41
CA GLU A 72 -11.25 -2.04 16.05
C GLU A 72 -12.40 -3.05 15.97
N ALA A 73 -12.43 -3.89 14.92
CA ALA A 73 -13.41 -4.97 14.76
C ALA A 73 -13.09 -6.19 15.64
N THR A 74 -11.87 -6.30 16.16
CA THR A 74 -11.50 -7.39 17.07
C THR A 74 -12.16 -7.22 18.44
N THR A 75 -12.80 -8.26 18.95
CA THR A 75 -13.48 -8.21 20.27
C THR A 75 -12.55 -8.51 21.45
N GLN A 76 -11.42 -9.17 21.19
CA GLN A 76 -10.43 -9.57 22.19
C GLN A 76 -9.05 -9.60 21.55
N ARG A 77 -8.04 -9.12 22.28
CA ARG A 77 -6.63 -9.11 21.84
C ARG A 77 -6.13 -10.48 21.38
N SER A 78 -6.51 -11.56 22.08
CA SER A 78 -6.12 -12.94 21.70
C SER A 78 -6.54 -13.39 20.30
N ASN A 79 -7.43 -12.64 19.63
CA ASN A 79 -7.82 -12.92 18.26
C ASN A 79 -6.77 -12.47 17.23
N SER A 80 -5.80 -11.63 17.63
CA SER A 80 -4.71 -11.16 16.76
C SER A 80 -3.98 -12.34 16.11
N SER A 81 -3.60 -13.35 16.89
CA SER A 81 -2.97 -14.58 16.39
C SER A 81 -3.83 -15.29 15.33
N LEU A 82 -5.14 -15.43 15.57
CA LEU A 82 -6.05 -16.09 14.63
C LEU A 82 -6.09 -15.37 13.28
N TYR A 83 -6.19 -14.04 13.30
CA TYR A 83 -6.30 -13.27 12.06
C TYR A 83 -4.97 -13.16 11.33
N VAL A 84 -3.83 -13.08 12.05
CA VAL A 84 -2.51 -13.21 11.40
C VAL A 84 -2.40 -14.56 10.70
N ASP A 85 -2.76 -15.67 11.36
CA ASP A 85 -2.74 -17.01 10.76
C ASP A 85 -3.57 -17.07 9.47
N ARG A 86 -4.74 -16.42 9.45
CA ARG A 86 -5.60 -16.34 8.25
C ARG A 86 -4.99 -15.48 7.14
N VAL A 87 -4.47 -14.30 7.48
CA VAL A 87 -3.82 -13.37 6.54
C VAL A 87 -2.66 -14.05 5.84
N VAL A 88 -1.81 -14.77 6.57
CA VAL A 88 -0.59 -15.38 6.00
C VAL A 88 -0.80 -16.78 5.43
N ALA A 89 -1.96 -17.41 5.65
CA ALA A 89 -2.23 -18.78 5.15
C ALA A 89 -1.94 -18.95 3.65
N PRO A 90 -2.37 -18.06 2.74
CA PRO A 90 -2.05 -18.20 1.30
C PRO A 90 -0.55 -18.18 0.99
N LEU A 91 0.26 -17.53 1.85
CA LEU A 91 1.69 -17.36 1.69
C LEU A 91 2.43 -18.59 2.23
N VAL A 92 2.02 -19.04 3.43
CA VAL A 92 2.55 -20.24 4.10
C VAL A 92 2.29 -21.48 3.24
N ASP A 93 1.07 -21.65 2.72
CA ASP A 93 0.70 -22.80 1.88
C ASP A 93 1.52 -22.89 0.60
N ARG A 94 2.01 -21.75 0.09
CA ARG A 94 2.89 -21.66 -1.10
C ARG A 94 4.37 -21.63 -0.77
N SER A 95 4.74 -21.65 0.51
CA SER A 95 6.10 -21.43 0.97
C SER A 95 6.72 -20.13 0.44
N LEU A 96 5.91 -19.07 0.27
CA LEU A 96 6.39 -17.76 -0.17
C LEU A 96 6.92 -16.97 1.03
N PRO A 97 8.09 -16.31 0.92
CA PRO A 97 8.51 -15.35 1.92
C PRO A 97 7.66 -14.09 1.83
N TRP A 98 7.47 -13.43 2.97
CA TRP A 98 6.77 -12.14 3.00
C TRP A 98 7.43 -11.13 3.93
N ALA A 99 7.12 -9.86 3.70
CA ALA A 99 7.51 -8.76 4.58
C ALA A 99 6.32 -7.82 4.77
N SER A 100 6.10 -7.38 5.99
CA SER A 100 4.97 -6.54 6.37
C SER A 100 5.42 -5.15 6.80
N THR A 101 4.63 -4.13 6.47
CA THR A 101 4.54 -2.89 7.23
C THR A 101 3.11 -2.73 7.74
N TYR A 102 2.91 -1.95 8.80
CA TYR A 102 1.60 -1.81 9.45
C TYR A 102 0.93 -0.49 9.12
N GLY A 103 -0.39 -0.53 9.10
CA GLY A 103 -1.26 0.61 8.90
C GLY A 103 -1.96 1.05 10.18
N ASN A 104 -2.88 1.99 10.04
CA ASN A 104 -3.61 2.56 11.16
C ASN A 104 -4.59 1.56 11.79
N HIS A 105 -5.18 0.65 11.01
CA HIS A 105 -6.11 -0.37 11.53
C HIS A 105 -5.39 -1.52 12.25
N ASP A 106 -4.14 -1.78 11.90
CA ASP A 106 -3.28 -2.74 12.62
C ASP A 106 -2.93 -2.25 14.03
N SER A 107 -3.14 -0.96 14.30
CA SER A 107 -2.84 -0.28 15.57
C SER A 107 -4.09 0.33 16.18
N GLU A 108 -5.00 -0.49 16.72
CA GLU A 108 -6.30 -0.01 17.20
C GLU A 108 -6.60 -0.37 18.67
N ILE A 109 -7.69 0.19 19.21
CA ILE A 109 -8.05 0.08 20.63
C ILE A 109 -8.05 -1.35 21.18
N ASN A 110 -8.42 -2.33 20.34
CA ASN A 110 -8.53 -3.74 20.67
C ASN A 110 -7.35 -4.59 20.14
N LEU A 111 -6.43 -4.00 19.39
CA LEU A 111 -5.31 -4.70 18.73
C LEU A 111 -4.00 -3.93 18.90
N ASP A 112 -3.06 -4.56 19.61
CA ASP A 112 -1.70 -4.03 19.72
C ASP A 112 -0.85 -4.54 18.55
N PRO A 113 -0.22 -3.68 17.73
CA PRO A 113 0.59 -4.11 16.60
C PRO A 113 1.81 -4.95 17.02
N GLU A 114 2.24 -4.88 18.29
CA GLU A 114 3.26 -5.80 18.83
C GLU A 114 2.78 -7.26 18.82
N GLU A 115 1.47 -7.51 18.94
CA GLU A 115 0.91 -8.86 18.90
C GLU A 115 0.94 -9.42 17.48
N ILE A 116 0.63 -8.59 16.48
CA ILE A 116 0.75 -8.94 15.05
C ILE A 116 2.20 -9.32 14.75
N PHE A 117 3.14 -8.45 15.10
CA PHE A 117 4.57 -8.69 14.89
C PHE A 117 5.06 -9.94 15.60
N TYR A 118 4.66 -10.14 16.86
CA TYR A 118 5.02 -11.33 17.60
C TYR A 118 4.50 -12.61 16.93
N GLU A 119 3.28 -12.61 16.40
CA GLU A 119 2.75 -13.78 15.69
C GLU A 119 3.49 -14.04 14.38
N GLU A 120 3.71 -13.01 13.55
CA GLU A 120 4.42 -13.14 12.28
C GLU A 120 5.83 -13.74 12.47
N THR A 121 6.54 -13.36 13.53
CA THR A 121 7.89 -13.88 13.82
C THR A 121 7.94 -15.39 14.14
N LYS A 122 6.79 -16.04 14.35
CA LYS A 122 6.73 -17.50 14.55
C LYS A 122 6.82 -18.28 13.24
N TYR A 123 6.58 -17.63 12.11
CA TYR A 123 6.64 -18.25 10.79
C TYR A 123 8.03 -18.15 10.19
N GLU A 124 8.55 -19.26 9.65
CA GLU A 124 9.90 -19.30 9.07
C GLU A 124 10.04 -18.41 7.82
N ASN A 125 8.94 -18.18 7.12
CA ASN A 125 8.88 -17.40 5.89
C ASN A 125 8.66 -15.90 6.12
N SER A 126 8.40 -15.47 7.35
CA SER A 126 8.29 -14.05 7.66
C SER A 126 9.67 -13.41 7.69
N LEU A 127 9.86 -12.42 6.83
CA LEU A 127 11.05 -11.56 6.78
C LEU A 127 10.82 -10.22 7.48
N THR A 128 9.63 -10.01 8.08
CA THR A 128 9.26 -8.81 8.82
C THR A 128 10.22 -8.59 9.99
N GLN A 129 10.75 -7.38 10.13
CA GLN A 129 11.74 -7.04 11.16
C GLN A 129 11.39 -5.76 11.89
N ARG A 130 12.03 -5.59 13.05
CA ARG A 130 12.03 -4.33 13.82
C ARG A 130 13.47 -3.92 14.05
N ARG A 131 13.91 -2.82 13.42
CA ARG A 131 15.25 -2.25 13.58
C ARG A 131 15.28 -0.99 14.44
N VAL A 132 14.14 -0.31 14.58
CA VAL A 132 14.00 0.90 15.40
C VAL A 132 13.18 0.56 16.64
N LEU A 133 13.63 1.02 17.80
CA LEU A 133 12.92 0.87 19.07
C LEU A 133 12.49 2.24 19.58
N GLY A 134 11.26 2.34 20.07
CA GLY A 134 10.73 3.54 20.67
C GLY A 134 9.23 3.46 20.77
N SER A 135 8.64 4.05 21.81
CA SER A 135 7.19 4.03 22.01
C SER A 135 6.39 4.71 20.91
N THR A 136 7.02 5.62 20.16
CA THR A 136 6.43 6.38 19.05
C THR A 136 6.97 5.98 17.69
N ALA A 137 7.87 4.98 17.60
CA ALA A 137 8.55 4.66 16.35
C ALA A 137 7.70 3.80 15.40
N GLY A 138 6.58 3.27 15.86
CA GLY A 138 5.96 2.11 15.21
C GLY A 138 6.78 0.84 15.39
N ILE A 139 6.37 -0.25 14.74
CA ILE A 139 6.91 -1.60 14.92
C ILE A 139 7.78 -2.03 13.73
N THR A 140 7.29 -1.85 12.51
CA THR A 140 7.82 -2.51 11.30
C THR A 140 8.71 -1.59 10.46
N ASN A 141 9.80 -1.10 11.09
CA ASN A 141 10.80 -0.26 10.44
C ASN A 141 12.10 -1.04 10.18
N TYR A 142 12.40 -1.33 8.91
CA TYR A 142 13.53 -2.18 8.51
C TYR A 142 13.82 -2.08 7.00
N TYR A 143 14.84 -2.81 6.55
CA TYR A 143 15.09 -3.00 5.13
C TYR A 143 15.43 -4.46 4.83
N LEU A 144 15.15 -4.88 3.60
CA LEU A 144 15.54 -6.18 3.07
C LEU A 144 16.46 -6.00 1.85
N PRO A 145 17.67 -6.58 1.87
CA PRO A 145 18.55 -6.61 0.71
C PRO A 145 18.17 -7.71 -0.29
N ILE A 146 18.19 -7.37 -1.57
CA ILE A 146 18.12 -8.33 -2.69
C ILE A 146 19.53 -8.47 -3.28
N PHE A 147 19.94 -9.71 -3.50
CA PHE A 147 21.27 -10.07 -3.98
C PHE A 147 21.24 -10.62 -5.42
N PRO A 148 22.40 -10.65 -6.11
CA PRO A 148 22.53 -11.41 -7.36
C PRO A 148 22.13 -12.88 -7.20
N HIS A 149 21.72 -13.52 -8.29
CA HIS A 149 21.39 -14.95 -8.30
C HIS A 149 22.50 -15.82 -7.66
N GLU A 150 23.73 -15.63 -8.14
CA GLU A 150 24.94 -16.34 -7.71
C GLU A 150 25.61 -15.75 -6.46
N ALA A 151 24.86 -15.04 -5.61
CA ALA A 151 25.43 -14.40 -4.45
C ALA A 151 26.06 -15.40 -3.45
N SER A 152 27.28 -15.07 -3.04
CA SER A 152 27.97 -15.70 -1.92
C SER A 152 27.60 -15.02 -0.60
N ASN A 153 28.23 -15.43 0.50
CA ASN A 153 28.01 -14.78 1.79
C ASN A 153 28.49 -13.31 1.82
N ASP A 154 29.53 -13.01 1.05
CA ASP A 154 30.18 -11.69 1.01
C ASP A 154 29.72 -10.81 -0.16
N SER A 155 28.74 -11.27 -0.96
CA SER A 155 28.22 -10.51 -2.09
C SER A 155 27.49 -9.24 -1.64
N ALA A 156 27.76 -8.12 -2.32
CA ALA A 156 27.00 -6.91 -2.13
C ALA A 156 25.55 -7.08 -2.63
N PRO A 157 24.56 -6.48 -1.95
CA PRO A 157 23.20 -6.41 -2.47
C PRO A 157 23.16 -5.51 -3.72
N VAL A 158 22.27 -5.86 -4.64
CA VAL A 158 22.01 -5.10 -5.87
C VAL A 158 20.79 -4.20 -5.75
N PHE A 159 19.94 -4.44 -4.75
CA PHE A 159 18.74 -3.66 -4.52
C PHE A 159 18.33 -3.69 -3.05
N LEU A 160 17.65 -2.65 -2.57
CA LEU A 160 17.10 -2.58 -1.20
C LEU A 160 15.58 -2.35 -1.24
N LEU A 161 14.87 -2.99 -0.32
CA LEU A 161 13.47 -2.70 -0.02
C LEU A 161 13.38 -2.09 1.38
N TRP A 162 12.93 -0.85 1.49
CA TRP A 162 12.72 -0.16 2.76
C TRP A 162 11.27 -0.27 3.21
N PHE A 163 11.06 -0.48 4.51
CA PHE A 163 9.74 -0.59 5.12
C PHE A 163 9.64 0.42 6.26
N PHE A 164 8.57 1.21 6.23
CA PHE A 164 8.31 2.27 7.20
C PHE A 164 6.91 2.11 7.78
N ASP A 165 6.83 2.18 9.11
CA ASP A 165 5.58 2.20 9.85
C ASP A 165 5.12 3.66 10.01
N SER A 166 4.08 4.03 9.26
CA SER A 166 3.46 5.35 9.33
C SER A 166 2.50 5.51 10.50
N GLN A 167 2.29 4.45 11.29
CA GLN A 167 1.42 4.40 12.46
C GLN A 167 -0.03 4.73 12.13
N GLY A 168 -0.63 5.68 12.86
CA GLY A 168 -2.06 5.94 12.90
C GLY A 168 -2.82 5.03 13.87
N GLY A 169 -4.13 5.21 13.94
CA GLY A 169 -5.01 4.48 14.86
C GLY A 169 -4.83 4.93 16.32
N HIS A 170 -4.86 3.98 17.26
CA HIS A 170 -4.90 4.21 18.71
C HIS A 170 -3.91 3.33 19.49
N TYR A 171 -3.50 3.80 20.67
CA TYR A 171 -2.78 2.95 21.61
C TYR A 171 -3.76 1.97 22.27
N ALA A 172 -3.50 0.67 22.11
CA ALA A 172 -4.38 -0.38 22.61
C ALA A 172 -4.56 -0.30 24.13
N LEU A 173 -5.82 -0.31 24.59
CA LEU A 173 -6.22 -0.16 26.01
C LEU A 173 -5.64 1.08 26.74
N ALA A 174 -5.16 2.09 26.02
CA ALA A 174 -4.77 3.36 26.61
C ALA A 174 -5.97 4.30 26.65
N GLU A 175 -6.22 4.87 27.82
CA GLU A 175 -7.23 5.88 28.05
C GLU A 175 -6.56 7.19 28.51
N ASP A 176 -7.02 8.33 28.00
CA ASP A 176 -6.64 9.65 28.52
C ASP A 176 -7.34 9.97 29.86
N GLU A 177 -7.10 11.17 30.40
CA GLU A 177 -7.70 11.61 31.67
C GLU A 177 -9.24 11.61 31.64
N ASP A 178 -9.85 11.69 30.45
CA ASP A 178 -11.29 11.70 30.20
C ASP A 178 -11.85 10.31 29.83
N ARG A 179 -11.03 9.24 29.91
CA ARG A 179 -11.37 7.87 29.48
C ARG A 179 -11.65 7.71 28.00
N LYS A 180 -11.00 8.49 27.15
CA LYS A 180 -11.04 8.35 25.69
C LYS A 180 -9.83 7.60 25.19
N SER A 181 -10.00 6.91 24.05
CA SER A 181 -8.88 6.27 23.36
C SER A 181 -7.80 7.29 23.02
N VAL A 182 -6.54 6.91 23.21
CA VAL A 182 -5.40 7.77 22.89
C VAL A 182 -4.99 7.50 21.45
N ALA A 183 -5.17 8.49 20.57
CA ALA A 183 -4.73 8.41 19.19
C ALA A 183 -3.20 8.31 19.07
N ARG A 184 -2.72 7.57 18.08
CA ARG A 184 -1.33 7.56 17.65
C ARG A 184 -1.09 8.68 16.64
N GLN A 185 0.15 9.07 16.48
CA GLN A 185 0.54 9.91 15.35
C GLN A 185 0.39 9.13 14.04
N SER A 186 0.05 9.83 12.96
CA SER A 186 -0.15 9.23 11.61
C SER A 186 0.95 9.70 10.65
N TRP A 187 2.20 9.54 11.07
CA TRP A 187 3.40 9.80 10.25
C TRP A 187 4.59 8.97 10.74
N VAL A 188 5.57 8.79 9.85
CA VAL A 188 6.85 8.14 10.18
C VAL A 188 7.63 9.00 11.17
N ASP A 189 7.99 8.43 12.32
CA ASP A 189 8.64 9.14 13.43
C ASP A 189 10.07 9.59 13.10
N ASP A 190 10.50 10.73 13.66
CA ASP A 190 11.84 11.28 13.48
C ASP A 190 12.96 10.28 13.80
N LYS A 191 12.78 9.39 14.79
CA LYS A 191 13.78 8.35 15.11
C LYS A 191 13.93 7.32 14.00
N VAL A 192 12.85 7.03 13.29
CA VAL A 192 12.88 6.14 12.12
C VAL A 192 13.61 6.83 10.98
N ILE A 193 13.39 8.13 10.81
CA ILE A 193 14.06 8.94 9.79
C ILE A 193 15.56 9.00 10.05
N ASP A 194 15.97 9.28 11.29
CA ASP A 194 17.37 9.28 11.71
C ASP A 194 18.04 7.92 11.42
N TRP A 195 17.37 6.82 11.81
CA TRP A 195 17.84 5.47 11.51
C TRP A 195 17.98 5.21 10.02
N PHE A 196 16.99 5.61 9.21
CA PHE A 196 16.99 5.39 7.77
C PHE A 196 18.17 6.11 7.10
N VAL A 197 18.39 7.37 7.45
CA VAL A 197 19.52 8.17 6.92
C VAL A 197 20.86 7.53 7.32
N GLU A 198 21.02 7.14 8.58
CA GLU A 198 22.24 6.47 9.06
C GLU A 198 22.45 5.11 8.40
N ALA A 199 21.41 4.28 8.32
CA ALA A 199 21.47 2.96 7.71
C ALA A 199 21.81 3.03 6.23
N ASN A 200 21.19 3.95 5.48
CA ASN A 200 21.48 4.12 4.05
C ASN A 200 22.92 4.62 3.81
N ALA A 201 23.39 5.58 4.62
CA ALA A 201 24.77 6.05 4.55
C ALA A 201 25.77 4.93 4.88
N ASN A 202 25.48 4.12 5.89
CA ASN A 202 26.32 2.99 6.28
C ASN A 202 26.36 1.90 5.19
N LEU A 203 25.22 1.57 4.58
CA LEU A 203 25.15 0.63 3.45
C LEU A 203 25.99 1.14 2.26
N THR A 204 25.83 2.42 1.91
CA THR A 204 26.61 3.06 0.84
C THR A 204 28.11 3.02 1.13
N SER A 205 28.52 3.33 2.37
CA SER A 205 29.92 3.27 2.80
C SER A 205 30.46 1.84 2.83
N THR A 206 29.65 0.86 3.23
CA THR A 206 30.04 -0.55 3.36
C THR A 206 30.32 -1.18 2.00
N TYR A 207 29.48 -0.90 1.00
CA TYR A 207 29.60 -1.48 -0.33
C TYR A 207 30.29 -0.57 -1.35
N GLY A 208 30.62 0.67 -0.98
CA GLY A 208 31.33 1.63 -1.83
C GLY A 208 30.51 2.14 -3.02
N GLN A 209 29.18 1.94 -3.02
CA GLN A 209 28.28 2.35 -4.08
C GLN A 209 26.89 2.63 -3.53
N THR A 210 26.14 3.51 -4.20
CA THR A 210 24.70 3.66 -3.98
C THR A 210 23.99 2.40 -4.48
N ILE A 211 23.10 1.84 -3.67
CA ILE A 211 22.28 0.69 -4.03
C ILE A 211 20.87 1.20 -4.34
N PRO A 212 20.33 0.92 -5.54
CA PRO A 212 18.97 1.33 -5.88
C PRO A 212 17.93 0.68 -4.96
N SER A 213 16.81 1.35 -4.74
CA SER A 213 15.85 0.93 -3.73
C SER A 213 14.41 1.34 -4.02
N LEU A 214 13.48 0.65 -3.35
CA LEU A 214 12.08 1.02 -3.22
C LEU A 214 11.71 1.16 -1.74
N ALA A 215 10.62 1.88 -1.46
CA ALA A 215 10.08 2.03 -0.12
C ALA A 215 8.60 1.66 -0.05
N PHE A 216 8.20 1.04 1.05
CA PHE A 216 6.83 0.69 1.39
C PHE A 216 6.45 1.39 2.69
N VAL A 217 5.32 2.09 2.66
CA VAL A 217 4.76 2.83 3.80
C VAL A 217 3.26 2.85 3.63
N HIS A 218 2.48 2.58 4.67
CA HIS A 218 1.05 2.39 4.49
C HIS A 218 0.31 3.70 4.16
N ILE A 219 0.41 4.71 5.04
CA ILE A 219 -0.25 6.01 4.83
C ILE A 219 0.57 6.83 3.82
N PRO A 220 -0.05 7.35 2.74
CA PRO A 220 0.65 8.12 1.71
C PRO A 220 1.22 9.44 2.24
N ALA A 221 2.39 9.86 1.77
CA ALA A 221 2.96 11.15 2.16
C ALA A 221 2.27 12.32 1.42
N HIS A 222 2.35 13.52 1.99
CA HIS A 222 1.67 14.72 1.48
C HIS A 222 1.89 15.06 -0.01
N PRO A 223 3.03 14.77 -0.66
CA PRO A 223 3.19 15.01 -2.09
C PRO A 223 2.17 14.27 -2.97
N MET A 224 1.66 13.11 -2.54
CA MET A 224 0.60 12.40 -3.24
C MET A 224 -0.70 13.23 -3.25
N ARG A 225 -1.05 13.85 -2.11
CA ARG A 225 -2.19 14.77 -2.02
C ARG A 225 -1.98 16.02 -2.87
N ALA A 226 -0.79 16.64 -2.79
CA ALA A 226 -0.47 17.85 -3.55
C ALA A 226 -0.51 17.60 -5.08
N PHE A 227 -0.07 16.42 -5.53
CA PHE A 227 -0.19 15.99 -6.91
C PHE A 227 -1.66 15.78 -7.31
N GLN A 228 -2.43 15.08 -6.48
CA GLN A 228 -3.87 14.86 -6.75
C GLN A 228 -4.62 16.17 -6.97
N GLN A 229 -4.30 17.22 -6.20
CA GLN A 229 -4.88 18.56 -6.36
C GLN A 229 -4.49 19.25 -7.68
N SER A 230 -3.35 18.88 -8.26
CA SER A 230 -2.88 19.37 -9.57
C SER A 230 -3.56 18.64 -10.73
N GLY A 231 -4.12 17.46 -10.47
CA GLY A 231 -4.90 16.66 -11.41
C GLY A 231 -4.19 15.38 -11.86
N VAL A 232 -4.79 14.23 -11.55
CA VAL A 232 -4.35 12.91 -12.02
C VAL A 232 -4.93 12.66 -13.41
N SER A 233 -4.08 12.44 -14.42
CA SER A 233 -4.52 12.15 -15.79
C SER A 233 -4.70 10.65 -15.98
N PRO A 234 -5.91 10.15 -16.32
CA PRO A 234 -6.11 8.72 -16.58
C PRO A 234 -5.26 8.18 -17.74
N SER A 235 -4.76 9.06 -18.61
CA SER A 235 -3.89 8.69 -19.74
C SER A 235 -2.41 8.73 -19.43
N ARG A 236 -1.95 9.39 -18.37
CA ARG A 236 -0.50 9.48 -18.03
C ARG A 236 -0.19 8.78 -16.70
N GLU A 237 -1.16 8.81 -15.80
CA GLU A 237 -1.19 8.16 -14.50
C GLU A 237 -2.39 7.20 -14.47
N PRO A 238 -2.36 6.10 -15.25
CA PRO A 238 -3.49 5.17 -15.33
C PRO A 238 -3.74 4.53 -13.96
N GLY A 239 -5.01 4.48 -13.57
CA GLY A 239 -5.47 4.00 -12.29
C GLY A 239 -6.78 4.65 -11.87
N ILE A 240 -7.33 4.18 -10.75
CA ILE A 240 -8.49 4.69 -10.06
C ILE A 240 -8.01 5.87 -9.21
N ASN A 241 -8.63 7.04 -9.40
CA ASN A 241 -8.49 8.21 -8.55
C ASN A 241 -9.87 8.56 -8.00
N GLY A 242 -10.39 7.71 -7.12
CA GLY A 242 -11.80 7.69 -6.71
C GLY A 242 -12.10 8.49 -5.45
N GLU A 243 -11.09 8.77 -4.62
CA GLU A 243 -11.28 9.48 -3.36
C GLU A 243 -10.14 10.44 -3.02
N ARG A 244 -10.35 11.26 -1.98
CA ARG A 244 -9.33 12.20 -1.47
C ARG A 244 -8.18 11.41 -0.86
N VAL A 245 -6.95 11.61 -1.33
CA VAL A 245 -5.74 11.12 -0.64
C VAL A 245 -5.78 11.55 0.82
N GLN A 246 -5.78 10.60 1.77
CA GLN A 246 -5.63 10.84 3.20
C GLN A 246 -4.15 10.73 3.58
N GLU A 247 -3.46 11.86 3.53
CA GLU A 247 -2.01 11.91 3.72
C GLU A 247 -1.55 11.86 5.18
N GLN A 248 -0.28 11.47 5.38
CA GLN A 248 0.42 11.61 6.65
C GLN A 248 0.41 13.07 7.15
N GLY A 249 0.31 13.23 8.47
CA GLY A 249 0.28 14.57 9.09
C GLY A 249 -0.95 15.40 8.69
N TYR A 250 -2.08 14.76 8.37
CA TYR A 250 -3.37 15.42 8.23
C TYR A 250 -4.20 15.30 9.51
N ASP A 251 -4.76 16.41 9.96
CA ASP A 251 -5.71 16.50 11.07
C ASP A 251 -7.05 17.06 10.58
N SER A 252 -8.17 16.52 11.07
CA SER A 252 -9.49 16.88 10.57
C SER A 252 -9.89 18.33 10.89
N ASP A 253 -9.37 18.88 11.98
CA ASP A 253 -9.75 20.21 12.47
C ASP A 253 -8.81 21.31 11.91
N THR A 254 -7.53 20.99 11.77
CA THR A 254 -6.47 21.94 11.42
C THR A 254 -5.90 21.74 10.01
N GLY A 255 -6.20 20.61 9.36
CA GLY A 255 -5.71 20.26 8.04
C GLY A 255 -4.29 19.67 8.08
N TYR A 256 -3.55 19.85 6.99
CA TYR A 256 -2.17 19.38 6.90
C TYR A 256 -1.24 20.20 7.80
N ILE A 257 -0.58 19.51 8.74
CA ILE A 257 0.24 20.09 9.81
C ILE A 257 1.75 19.85 9.62
N SER A 258 2.16 19.29 8.48
CA SER A 258 3.56 19.17 8.02
C SER A 258 4.50 18.29 8.85
N GLN A 259 3.97 17.37 9.66
CA GLN A 259 4.80 16.45 10.45
C GLN A 259 5.53 15.40 9.61
N ASP A 260 5.06 15.08 8.41
CA ASP A 260 5.75 14.15 7.50
C ASP A 260 6.86 14.86 6.68
N PHE A 261 7.05 16.18 6.83
CA PHE A 261 8.07 16.92 6.08
C PHE A 261 9.50 16.41 6.27
N PRO A 262 9.94 16.01 7.49
CA PRO A 262 11.23 15.36 7.67
C PRO A 262 11.34 14.05 6.89
N PHE A 263 10.26 13.26 6.82
CA PHE A 263 10.22 12.01 6.05
C PHE A 263 10.32 12.28 4.55
N ILE A 264 9.50 13.21 4.04
CA ILE A 264 9.57 13.69 2.64
C ILE A 264 10.99 14.13 2.27
N SER A 265 11.64 14.90 3.16
CA SER A 265 12.99 15.39 2.94
C SER A 265 14.02 14.25 2.89
N ALA A 266 13.89 13.25 3.77
CA ALA A 266 14.77 12.09 3.77
C ALA A 266 14.61 11.23 2.51
N LEU A 267 13.37 11.03 2.03
CA LEU A 267 13.11 10.34 0.76
C LEU A 267 13.78 11.05 -0.41
N LEU A 268 13.59 12.37 -0.55
CA LEU A 268 14.18 13.16 -1.64
C LEU A 268 15.71 13.22 -1.59
N ASN A 269 16.30 13.19 -0.40
CA ASN A 269 17.75 13.21 -0.21
C ASN A 269 18.40 11.83 -0.40
N THR A 270 17.62 10.76 -0.56
CA THR A 270 18.12 9.41 -0.76
C THR A 270 18.35 9.14 -2.24
N THR A 271 19.60 9.27 -2.70
CA THR A 271 20.00 8.86 -4.05
C THR A 271 19.72 7.37 -4.26
N GLY A 272 19.11 7.03 -5.40
CA GLY A 272 18.79 5.65 -5.76
C GLY A 272 17.44 5.15 -5.24
N LEU A 273 16.69 5.94 -4.47
CA LEU A 273 15.29 5.61 -4.15
C LEU A 273 14.39 5.92 -5.35
N ALA A 274 13.91 4.87 -6.02
CA ALA A 274 13.21 4.99 -7.29
C ALA A 274 11.70 5.22 -7.12
N ALA A 275 11.08 4.57 -6.14
CA ALA A 275 9.67 4.77 -5.84
C ALA A 275 9.26 4.45 -4.40
N THR A 276 8.15 5.04 -3.97
CA THR A 276 7.42 4.68 -2.75
C THR A 276 6.07 4.03 -3.10
N PHE A 277 5.61 3.06 -2.31
CA PHE A 277 4.31 2.40 -2.47
C PHE A 277 3.48 2.50 -1.18
N SER A 278 2.24 2.98 -1.32
CA SER A 278 1.29 3.21 -0.21
C SER A 278 -0.04 2.47 -0.39
N GLY A 279 -0.80 2.27 0.68
CA GLY A 279 -2.17 1.71 0.68
C GLY A 279 -3.16 2.77 1.14
N HIS A 280 -3.96 2.45 2.16
CA HIS A 280 -4.78 3.34 2.99
C HIS A 280 -6.04 3.90 2.34
N ASP A 281 -5.92 4.47 1.15
CA ASP A 281 -7.06 4.98 0.38
C ASP A 281 -7.56 3.88 -0.59
N HIS A 282 -8.71 3.29 -0.31
CA HIS A 282 -9.16 2.06 -0.96
C HIS A 282 -9.59 2.26 -2.43
N ASP A 283 -9.92 3.49 -2.79
CA ASP A 283 -10.37 3.91 -4.11
C ASP A 283 -9.26 4.64 -4.89
N ASN A 284 -7.98 4.46 -4.50
CA ASN A 284 -6.83 4.97 -5.24
C ASN A 284 -5.85 3.85 -5.61
N ASP A 285 -5.35 3.82 -6.86
CA ASP A 285 -4.29 2.87 -7.26
C ASP A 285 -3.32 3.40 -8.33
N TRP A 286 -3.27 4.71 -8.58
CA TRP A 286 -2.36 5.32 -9.56
C TRP A 286 -0.95 5.51 -9.00
N CYS A 287 0.00 5.76 -9.92
CA CYS A 287 1.34 6.26 -9.61
C CYS A 287 1.54 7.64 -10.23
N PHE A 288 2.48 8.44 -9.72
CA PHE A 288 2.97 9.62 -10.42
C PHE A 288 4.48 9.80 -10.27
N LYS A 289 5.10 10.49 -11.22
CA LYS A 289 6.51 10.91 -11.15
C LYS A 289 6.59 12.29 -10.51
N TRP A 290 7.32 12.41 -9.41
CA TRP A 290 7.52 13.70 -8.76
C TRP A 290 8.81 14.37 -9.25
N ASP A 291 8.71 15.10 -10.35
CA ASP A 291 9.85 15.77 -11.03
C ASP A 291 9.75 17.31 -11.04
N SER A 292 8.75 17.85 -10.34
CA SER A 292 8.38 19.25 -10.39
C SER A 292 7.95 19.78 -9.02
N LYS A 293 7.78 21.10 -8.94
CA LYS A 293 7.26 21.75 -7.73
C LYS A 293 5.74 21.59 -7.69
N LEU A 294 5.24 21.00 -6.62
CA LEU A 294 3.80 20.80 -6.40
C LEU A 294 3.21 21.97 -5.58
N PRO A 295 1.89 22.23 -5.71
CA PRO A 295 1.20 23.23 -4.91
C PRO A 295 1.35 22.96 -3.41
N GLY A 296 1.53 24.02 -2.61
CA GLY A 296 1.64 23.91 -1.16
C GLY A 296 2.97 23.36 -0.63
N LEU A 297 3.85 22.84 -1.50
CA LEU A 297 5.15 22.30 -1.09
C LEU A 297 6.30 23.28 -1.35
N ASN A 298 7.16 23.43 -0.33
CA ASN A 298 8.38 24.23 -0.41
C ASN A 298 9.59 23.44 -0.93
N VAL A 299 9.37 22.22 -1.42
CA VAL A 299 10.37 21.32 -2.00
C VAL A 299 9.99 20.96 -3.43
N THR A 300 10.99 20.64 -4.24
CA THR A 300 10.82 20.19 -5.63
C THR A 300 11.16 18.71 -5.70
N GLY A 301 10.34 17.93 -6.39
CA GLY A 301 10.60 16.51 -6.60
C GLY A 301 11.90 16.27 -7.38
N ASN A 302 12.55 15.13 -7.13
CA ASN A 302 13.83 14.74 -7.73
C ASN A 302 13.68 13.68 -8.85
N GLY A 303 12.45 13.38 -9.26
CA GLY A 303 12.11 12.35 -10.26
C GLY A 303 11.68 11.01 -9.67
N MET A 304 11.68 10.85 -8.34
CA MET A 304 11.15 9.67 -7.64
C MET A 304 9.65 9.48 -7.94
N ASN A 305 9.22 8.23 -8.10
CA ASN A 305 7.82 7.90 -8.32
C ASN A 305 7.11 7.64 -6.99
N MET A 306 5.82 7.92 -6.91
CA MET A 306 5.00 7.56 -5.75
C MET A 306 3.75 6.87 -6.23
N CYS A 307 3.45 5.72 -5.66
CA CYS A 307 2.45 4.78 -6.12
C CYS A 307 1.49 4.39 -4.99
N TYR A 308 0.22 4.18 -5.36
CA TYR A 308 -0.72 3.41 -4.55
C TYR A 308 -0.70 1.94 -4.94
N GLY A 309 -0.89 1.07 -3.96
CA GLY A 309 -1.33 -0.31 -4.13
C GLY A 309 -2.81 -0.35 -4.52
N ARG A 310 -3.35 -1.55 -4.66
CA ARG A 310 -4.79 -1.78 -4.85
C ARG A 310 -5.35 -2.30 -3.53
N HIS A 311 -6.49 -1.76 -3.10
CA HIS A 311 -7.28 -2.36 -2.02
C HIS A 311 -7.61 -3.81 -2.37
N THR A 312 -7.01 -4.72 -1.60
CA THR A 312 -7.04 -6.15 -1.87
C THR A 312 -8.24 -6.80 -1.17
N GLY A 313 -8.55 -6.33 0.04
CA GLY A 313 -9.55 -6.93 0.92
C GLY A 313 -10.98 -6.81 0.42
N TYR A 314 -11.83 -7.74 0.84
CA TYR A 314 -13.28 -7.55 0.83
C TYR A 314 -13.81 -6.97 2.16
N GLY A 315 -12.96 -6.87 3.19
CA GLY A 315 -13.20 -6.00 4.35
C GLY A 315 -12.83 -4.55 4.01
N GLY A 316 -13.16 -3.61 4.89
CA GLY A 316 -12.98 -2.18 4.64
C GLY A 316 -14.04 -1.62 3.69
N TYR A 317 -13.89 -0.34 3.30
CA TYR A 317 -14.81 0.32 2.37
C TYR A 317 -14.37 0.19 0.90
N GLY A 318 -15.24 0.60 -0.02
CA GLY A 318 -14.94 0.70 -1.45
C GLY A 318 -15.48 -0.49 -2.26
N GLU A 319 -15.90 -0.23 -3.50
CA GLU A 319 -16.63 -1.20 -4.35
C GLU A 319 -15.87 -1.58 -5.63
N TRP A 320 -14.65 -1.07 -5.81
CA TRP A 320 -13.85 -1.38 -6.98
C TRP A 320 -13.41 -2.85 -7.01
N ALA A 321 -13.19 -3.38 -8.21
CA ALA A 321 -12.70 -4.76 -8.35
C ALA A 321 -11.39 -4.96 -7.55
N ARG A 322 -11.22 -6.14 -6.92
CA ARG A 322 -10.07 -6.41 -6.05
C ARG A 322 -8.87 -6.92 -6.86
N GLY A 323 -7.68 -6.78 -6.27
CA GLY A 323 -6.43 -7.19 -6.89
C GLY A 323 -5.24 -6.83 -6.03
N GLY A 324 -4.03 -7.12 -6.53
CA GLY A 324 -2.77 -6.76 -5.88
C GLY A 324 -1.80 -6.09 -6.85
N ARG A 325 -1.03 -5.13 -6.37
CA ARG A 325 -0.01 -4.46 -7.19
C ARG A 325 1.20 -5.37 -7.35
N GLN A 326 1.67 -5.52 -8.58
CA GLN A 326 2.88 -6.25 -8.91
C GLN A 326 4.00 -5.28 -9.23
N ILE A 327 5.21 -5.64 -8.84
CA ILE A 327 6.44 -4.90 -9.13
C ILE A 327 7.45 -5.90 -9.69
N LEU A 328 8.01 -5.60 -10.86
CA LEU A 328 9.04 -6.40 -11.48
C LEU A 328 10.31 -5.57 -11.66
N LEU A 329 11.39 -6.05 -11.06
CA LEU A 329 12.73 -5.53 -11.19
C LEU A 329 13.50 -6.34 -12.22
N ASP A 330 14.29 -5.68 -13.06
CA ASP A 330 15.22 -6.30 -14.00
C ASP A 330 16.63 -5.78 -13.72
N GLN A 331 17.60 -6.70 -13.63
CA GLN A 331 19.00 -6.39 -13.37
C GLN A 331 19.61 -5.37 -14.35
N GLN A 332 19.08 -5.28 -15.57
CA GLN A 332 19.59 -4.40 -16.62
C GLN A 332 19.21 -2.94 -16.38
N SER A 333 18.22 -2.66 -15.53
CA SER A 333 17.65 -1.33 -15.32
C SER A 333 17.31 -1.03 -13.86
N LEU A 334 17.98 -1.69 -12.90
CA LEU A 334 17.68 -1.54 -11.47
C LEU A 334 17.72 -0.07 -11.03
N GLY A 335 16.55 0.42 -10.57
CA GLY A 335 16.36 1.78 -10.10
C GLY A 335 16.00 2.80 -11.20
N ASP A 336 16.29 2.49 -12.46
CA ASP A 336 16.01 3.38 -13.60
C ASP A 336 14.70 3.03 -14.32
N ASP A 337 14.31 1.76 -14.33
CA ASP A 337 13.03 1.28 -14.85
C ASP A 337 12.46 0.20 -13.93
N VAL A 338 11.29 0.47 -13.37
CA VAL A 338 10.52 -0.44 -12.52
C VAL A 338 9.19 -0.70 -13.19
N GLN A 339 8.97 -1.94 -13.62
CA GLN A 339 7.70 -2.36 -14.19
C GLN A 339 6.68 -2.58 -13.07
N THR A 340 5.46 -2.06 -13.24
CA THR A 340 4.41 -2.29 -12.24
C THR A 340 3.02 -2.29 -12.88
N TRP A 341 2.13 -3.11 -12.34
CA TRP A 341 0.74 -3.25 -12.78
C TRP A 341 -0.14 -3.72 -11.62
N ILE A 342 -1.45 -3.68 -11.79
CA ILE A 342 -2.39 -4.36 -10.89
C ILE A 342 -2.78 -5.69 -11.52
N ARG A 343 -2.54 -6.79 -10.81
CA ARG A 343 -3.15 -8.08 -11.12
C ARG A 343 -4.51 -8.13 -10.44
N MET A 344 -5.57 -8.21 -11.24
CA MET A 344 -6.94 -8.27 -10.77
C MET A 344 -7.30 -9.69 -10.31
N GLU A 345 -8.29 -9.81 -9.44
CA GLU A 345 -8.84 -11.10 -8.97
C GLU A 345 -9.28 -12.02 -10.12
N ASP A 346 -9.84 -11.45 -11.19
CA ASP A 346 -10.27 -12.20 -12.38
C ASP A 346 -9.10 -12.60 -13.31
N GLY A 347 -7.87 -12.31 -12.90
CA GLY A 347 -6.65 -12.57 -13.65
C GLY A 347 -6.33 -11.53 -14.73
N SER A 348 -7.14 -10.49 -14.92
CA SER A 348 -6.81 -9.40 -15.84
C SER A 348 -5.72 -8.47 -15.30
N ILE A 349 -5.16 -7.62 -16.17
CA ILE A 349 -4.14 -6.62 -15.83
C ILE A 349 -4.73 -5.23 -15.98
N SER A 350 -4.51 -4.36 -15.00
CA SER A 350 -4.82 -2.94 -15.06
C SER A 350 -3.58 -2.09 -14.75
N GLY A 351 -3.53 -0.88 -15.30
CA GLY A 351 -2.52 0.12 -14.92
C GLY A 351 -1.07 -0.32 -15.14
N ALA A 352 -0.80 -1.14 -16.17
CA ALA A 352 0.56 -1.58 -16.49
C ALA A 352 1.40 -0.42 -17.04
N VAL A 353 2.48 -0.10 -16.33
CA VAL A 353 3.37 1.04 -16.62
C VAL A 353 4.83 0.68 -16.33
N HIS A 354 5.73 1.44 -16.94
CA HIS A 354 7.15 1.48 -16.61
C HIS A 354 7.44 2.78 -15.87
N LEU A 355 7.95 2.71 -14.64
CA LEU A 355 8.28 3.87 -13.82
C LEU A 355 9.67 4.44 -14.16
N ASN A 356 9.89 4.74 -15.44
CA ASN A 356 11.19 5.13 -15.97
C ASN A 356 11.31 6.65 -16.21
N ALA A 357 12.24 7.06 -17.07
CA ALA A 357 12.47 8.46 -17.41
C ALA A 357 11.30 9.13 -18.16
N THR A 358 10.44 8.38 -18.86
CA THR A 358 9.32 8.91 -19.65
C THR A 358 7.97 8.81 -18.95
N TYR A 359 7.89 8.13 -17.80
CA TYR A 359 6.67 8.07 -16.99
C TYR A 359 6.14 9.47 -16.62
N GLY A 360 4.81 9.65 -16.67
CA GLY A 360 4.16 10.96 -16.54
C GLY A 360 4.15 11.81 -17.81
N GLN A 361 4.86 11.40 -18.87
CA GLN A 361 4.76 11.96 -20.23
C GLN A 361 4.16 10.96 -21.22
N ASP A 362 4.42 9.68 -21.00
CA ASP A 362 3.82 8.58 -21.75
C ASP A 362 2.30 8.59 -21.70
N ARG A 363 1.66 8.07 -22.75
CA ARG A 363 0.20 7.96 -22.85
C ARG A 363 -0.25 6.50 -22.89
N TYR A 364 -0.99 6.10 -21.86
CA TYR A 364 -1.59 4.80 -21.63
C TYR A 364 -3.07 4.80 -22.02
N GLY A 365 -3.63 3.63 -22.36
CA GLY A 365 -5.05 3.49 -22.72
C GLY A 365 -5.42 3.96 -24.14
N LEU A 366 -4.44 4.28 -24.99
CA LEU A 366 -4.65 4.40 -26.43
C LEU A 366 -4.45 3.02 -27.07
N GLU A 367 -5.48 2.17 -27.04
CA GLU A 367 -5.59 1.20 -28.12
C GLU A 367 -5.59 1.99 -29.43
N GLN A 368 -4.57 1.79 -30.27
CA GLN A 368 -4.68 2.14 -31.67
C GLN A 368 -5.89 1.38 -32.20
N ARG A 369 -7.01 2.08 -32.41
CA ARG A 369 -7.95 1.70 -33.45
C ARG A 369 -7.17 1.74 -34.76
N SER A 370 -6.53 0.62 -35.08
CA SER A 370 -6.05 0.34 -36.42
C SER A 370 -7.26 0.51 -37.34
N THR A 371 -7.18 1.53 -38.17
CA THR A 371 -8.08 1.78 -39.27
C THR A 371 -7.92 0.67 -40.31
N SER A 372 -8.51 -0.50 -40.06
CA SER A 372 -8.83 -1.42 -41.14
C SER A 372 -10.20 -1.02 -41.73
N ALA A 373 -10.18 -0.01 -42.59
CA ALA A 373 -11.21 0.08 -43.62
C ALA A 373 -11.03 -1.15 -44.53
N GLN A 374 -11.99 -2.08 -44.51
CA GLN A 374 -12.77 -2.45 -45.69
C GLN A 374 -13.83 -3.53 -45.37
N ASN A 375 -15.05 -3.19 -45.79
CA ASN A 375 -16.17 -4.06 -46.19
C ASN A 375 -16.93 -4.89 -45.15
N GLY A 376 -18.08 -4.34 -44.75
CA GLY A 376 -19.37 -4.98 -45.09
C GLY A 376 -20.24 -5.41 -43.90
N GLY A 377 -21.45 -4.85 -43.83
CA GLY A 377 -22.60 -5.51 -43.17
C GLY A 377 -23.18 -4.74 -41.98
N ILE A 378 -24.26 -4.02 -42.23
CA ILE A 378 -25.11 -3.36 -41.24
C ILE A 378 -25.86 -4.41 -40.40
N SER A 379 -25.85 -4.24 -39.08
CA SER A 379 -26.97 -4.67 -38.21
C SER A 379 -27.04 -3.73 -36.99
N LEU A 380 -28.06 -2.89 -36.99
CA LEU A 380 -28.59 -2.11 -35.84
C LEU A 380 -29.63 -3.03 -35.16
N SER A 381 -29.91 -3.11 -33.85
CA SER A 381 -29.70 -2.37 -32.59
C SER A 381 -30.48 -3.18 -31.50
N PRO A 382 -30.74 -2.76 -30.22
CA PRO A 382 -30.29 -1.60 -29.43
C PRO A 382 -29.81 -1.94 -27.99
N PRO A 383 -29.20 -0.97 -27.26
CA PRO A 383 -28.87 -1.08 -25.83
C PRO A 383 -30.04 -0.63 -24.93
N TYR A 384 -30.17 -1.28 -23.77
CA TYR A 384 -31.17 -0.94 -22.75
C TYR A 384 -30.82 0.33 -21.98
N LEU A 385 -31.87 1.10 -21.71
CA LEU A 385 -31.92 2.43 -21.13
C LEU A 385 -31.55 2.50 -19.65
N SER A 386 -30.83 3.56 -19.31
CA SER A 386 -30.73 4.17 -18.00
C SER A 386 -32.08 4.78 -17.56
N VAL A 387 -32.48 4.53 -16.31
CA VAL A 387 -33.67 5.12 -15.69
C VAL A 387 -33.24 6.34 -14.88
N ILE A 388 -33.63 7.53 -15.34
CA ILE A 388 -33.61 8.78 -14.57
C ILE A 388 -35.04 9.05 -14.11
N TYR A 389 -35.28 9.11 -12.80
CA TYR A 389 -36.54 9.58 -12.24
C TYR A 389 -36.49 11.11 -12.09
N LEU A 390 -37.33 11.81 -12.85
CA LEU A 390 -37.63 13.23 -12.63
C LEU A 390 -39.14 13.38 -12.38
N TRP A 391 -39.51 13.83 -11.19
CA TRP A 391 -40.89 14.11 -10.79
C TRP A 391 -41.29 15.54 -11.21
N ILE A 392 -42.23 15.67 -12.13
CA ILE A 392 -43.05 16.88 -12.31
C ILE A 392 -44.47 16.45 -12.66
N CYS A 393 -45.44 16.75 -11.80
CA CYS A 393 -46.86 16.73 -12.17
C CYS A 393 -47.50 18.09 -11.86
N VAL A 394 -48.34 18.48 -12.81
CA VAL A 394 -48.84 19.81 -13.15
C VAL A 394 -50.16 20.12 -12.43
N PHE A 395 -50.33 21.39 -12.09
CA PHE A 395 -51.59 22.03 -11.66
C PHE A 395 -52.69 21.92 -12.73
N SER A 396 -53.91 21.56 -12.32
CA SER A 396 -55.14 21.98 -13.00
C SER A 396 -56.21 22.32 -11.97
N GLY A 397 -56.63 23.58 -11.95
CA GLY A 397 -57.66 24.10 -11.04
C GLY A 397 -59.07 24.09 -11.63
N LEU A 398 -59.93 24.88 -10.96
CA LEU A 398 -61.36 25.16 -11.17
C LEU A 398 -62.27 24.24 -10.31
N ILE A 399 -63.27 24.70 -9.54
CA ILE A 399 -63.97 25.99 -9.44
C ILE A 399 -64.84 25.96 -8.16
N SER A 400 -64.98 27.12 -7.49
CA SER A 400 -66.10 27.63 -6.64
C SER A 400 -66.80 26.73 -5.58
N GLY A 401 -67.19 27.20 -4.40
CA GLY A 401 -67.27 28.55 -3.88
C GLY A 401 -68.01 28.60 -2.52
N PHE A 402 -67.78 29.71 -1.82
CA PHE A 402 -68.68 30.43 -0.90
C PHE A 402 -69.50 29.71 0.19
N HIS A 403 -69.19 30.12 1.44
CA HIS A 403 -70.08 30.64 2.52
C HIS A 403 -71.32 29.81 2.94
N LEU A 404 -71.75 29.69 4.20
CA LEU A 404 -71.73 30.60 5.35
C LEU A 404 -72.22 29.82 6.61
N GLY A 405 -71.64 30.13 7.78
CA GLY A 405 -72.31 30.23 9.10
C GLY A 405 -72.92 28.98 9.77
N LYS A 406 -72.40 28.61 10.94
CA LYS A 406 -72.78 29.20 12.24
C LYS A 406 -71.71 28.94 13.29
#